data_AF-A0AAW5E6U9-F1
#
_entry.id   AF-A0AAW5E6U9-F1
#
_cell.length_a   1.000
_cell.length_b   1.000
_cell.length_c   1.000
_cell.angle_alpha   90.00
_cell.angle_beta   90.00
_cell.angle_gamma   90.00
#
_symmetry.space_group_name_H-M   'P 1'
#
loop_
_entity.id
_entity.type
_entity.pdbx_description
1 polymer ?
#
loop_
_entity_poly.entity_id
_entity_poly.type
_entity_poly.pdbx_seq_one_letter_code
_entity_poly.pdbx_strand_id
1 'polypeptide(L)'
;MSKRKLSISIKRKYDDVYTFLNYLKDNKENVSDYICGLVEADMNKKNKPDTFIQDEVRKVVIETLLAGNLTLNQLADNKVTHSNEDKQCSEDIDLLNQLF
;
A
#
# COMPACT_ATOMS: atom_id res chain seq x y z
N MET A 1 -26.03 5.32 28.21
CA MET A 1 -26.74 5.83 27.00
C MET A 1 -25.77 6.64 26.15
N SER A 2 -25.82 6.52 24.82
CA SER A 2 -24.94 7.28 23.92
C SER A 2 -25.28 8.78 23.97
N LYS A 3 -24.25 9.63 24.02
CA LYS A 3 -24.40 11.09 24.15
C LYS A 3 -24.65 11.79 22.82
N ARG A 4 -24.46 11.09 21.69
CA ARG A 4 -24.61 11.61 20.33
C ARG A 4 -25.28 10.55 19.45
N LYS A 5 -26.25 10.96 18.65
CA LYS A 5 -26.95 10.11 17.68
C LYS A 5 -26.97 10.82 16.33
N LEU A 6 -26.73 10.06 15.27
CA LEU A 6 -26.79 10.54 13.89
C LEU A 6 -27.61 9.56 13.07
N SER A 7 -28.50 10.08 12.23
CA SER A 7 -29.22 9.28 11.24
C SER A 7 -28.47 9.34 9.92
N ILE A 8 -28.21 8.18 9.32
CA ILE A 8 -27.55 8.07 8.01
C ILE A 8 -28.50 7.41 7.01
N SER A 9 -28.34 7.74 5.73
CA SER A 9 -29.05 7.09 4.64
C SER A 9 -28.05 6.40 3.71
N ILE A 10 -28.43 5.22 3.22
CA ILE A 10 -27.63 4.44 2.27
C ILE A 10 -28.23 4.68 0.89
N LYS A 11 -27.38 5.06 -0.07
CA LYS A 11 -27.82 5.27 -1.46
C LYS A 11 -28.29 3.95 -2.05
N ARG A 12 -29.38 3.98 -2.82
CA ARG A 12 -30.02 2.81 -3.43
C ARG A 12 -29.09 1.92 -4.26
N LYS A 13 -28.03 2.48 -4.86
CA LYS A 13 -27.04 1.72 -5.63
C LYS A 13 -26.15 0.79 -4.79
N TYR A 14 -26.17 0.92 -3.47
CA TYR A 14 -25.45 0.07 -2.52
C TYR A 14 -26.44 -0.80 -1.73
N ASP A 15 -27.32 -1.49 -2.47
CA ASP A 15 -28.36 -2.36 -1.90
C ASP A 15 -27.75 -3.57 -1.19
N ASP A 16 -26.59 -4.03 -1.67
CA ASP A 16 -25.73 -5.03 -1.04
C ASP A 16 -25.31 -4.62 0.38
N VAL A 17 -24.88 -3.38 0.58
CA VAL A 17 -24.52 -2.84 1.89
C VAL A 17 -25.74 -2.82 2.81
N TYR A 18 -26.88 -2.35 2.31
CA TYR A 18 -28.12 -2.34 3.09
C TYR A 18 -28.54 -3.75 3.52
N THR A 19 -28.44 -4.71 2.61
CA THR A 19 -28.77 -6.12 2.85
C THR A 19 -27.85 -6.73 3.91
N PHE A 20 -26.55 -6.45 3.83
CA PHE A 20 -25.58 -6.92 4.81
C PHE A 20 -25.85 -6.34 6.21
N LEU A 21 -26.16 -5.05 6.33
CA LEU A 21 -26.47 -4.45 7.64
C LEU A 21 -27.77 -5.01 8.25
N ASN A 22 -28.76 -5.37 7.42
CA ASN A 22 -29.95 -6.08 7.89
C ASN A 22 -29.60 -7.49 8.38
N TYR A 23 -28.74 -8.22 7.66
CA TYR A 23 -28.25 -9.52 8.12
C TYR A 23 -27.55 -9.41 9.48
N LEU A 24 -26.68 -8.42 9.70
CA LEU A 24 -26.04 -8.20 11.02
C LEU A 24 -27.07 -7.97 12.12
N LYS A 25 -28.07 -7.12 11.83
CA LYS A 25 -29.17 -6.84 12.76
C LYS A 25 -29.96 -8.11 13.11
N ASP A 26 -30.28 -8.94 12.12
CA ASP A 26 -31.02 -10.19 12.32
C ASP A 26 -30.23 -11.21 13.16
N ASN A 27 -28.89 -11.17 13.07
CA ASN A 27 -27.97 -11.94 13.90
C ASN A 27 -27.68 -11.30 15.27
N LYS A 28 -28.43 -10.26 15.67
CA LYS A 28 -28.29 -9.53 16.94
C LYS A 28 -26.94 -8.83 17.11
N GLU A 29 -26.25 -8.51 16.01
CA GLU A 29 -25.05 -7.69 16.04
C GLU A 29 -25.39 -6.20 16.11
N ASN A 30 -24.50 -5.41 16.70
CA ASN A 30 -24.68 -3.97 16.80
C ASN A 30 -24.19 -3.27 15.52
N VAL A 31 -25.14 -2.97 14.64
CA VAL A 31 -24.90 -2.22 13.40
C VAL A 31 -24.21 -0.86 13.64
N SER A 32 -24.53 -0.18 14.75
CA SER A 32 -23.90 1.12 15.05
C SER A 32 -22.41 0.95 15.39
N ASP A 33 -22.06 -0.11 16.13
CA ASP A 33 -20.65 -0.38 16.46
C ASP A 33 -19.85 -0.75 15.21
N TYR A 34 -20.44 -1.57 14.33
CA TYR A 34 -19.84 -1.92 13.05
C TYR A 34 -19.53 -0.67 12.19
N ILE A 35 -20.51 0.23 12.04
CA ILE A 35 -20.33 1.46 11.28
C ILE A 35 -19.27 2.36 11.92
N CYS A 36 -19.29 2.51 13.25
CA CYS A 36 -18.26 3.27 13.97
C CYS A 36 -16.86 2.71 13.70
N GLY A 37 -16.68 1.38 13.75
CA GLY A 37 -15.41 0.73 13.45
C GLY A 37 -14.94 0.97 12.01
N LEU A 38 -15.85 0.95 11.03
CA LEU A 38 -15.52 1.29 9.64
C LEU A 38 -15.05 2.75 9.49
N VAL A 39 -15.74 3.69 10.14
CA VAL A 39 -15.37 5.12 10.11
C VAL A 39 -14.02 5.35 10.77
N GLU A 40 -13.77 4.72 11.93
CA GLU A 40 -12.48 4.77 12.62
C GLU A 40 -11.34 4.22 11.73
N ALA A 41 -11.56 3.08 11.09
CA ALA A 41 -10.59 2.49 10.17
C ALA A 41 -10.29 3.41 8.96
N ASP A 42 -11.30 4.06 8.38
CA ASP A 42 -11.10 5.04 7.29
C ASP A 42 -10.32 6.28 7.74
N MET A 43 -10.64 6.82 8.92
CA MET A 43 -9.91 7.94 9.51
C MET A 43 -8.45 7.57 9.78
N ASN A 44 -8.21 6.37 10.31
CA ASN A 44 -6.87 5.91 10.63
C ASN A 44 -6.03 5.55 9.39
N LYS A 45 -6.66 5.16 8.27
CA LYS A 45 -5.96 5.01 6.97
C LYS A 45 -5.44 6.34 6.46
N LYS A 46 -6.20 7.42 6.60
CA LYS A 46 -5.75 8.78 6.24
C LYS A 46 -4.62 9.29 7.13
N ASN A 47 -4.53 8.78 8.36
CA ASN A 47 -3.47 9.10 9.32
C ASN A 47 -2.22 8.22 9.20
N LYS A 48 -2.23 7.21 8.32
CA LYS A 48 -1.03 6.53 7.86
C LYS A 48 -0.71 7.05 6.45
N PRO A 49 -0.13 8.25 6.32
CA PRO A 49 0.46 8.62 5.04
C PRO A 49 1.46 7.52 4.66
N ASP A 50 1.58 7.27 3.36
CA ASP A 50 2.57 6.35 2.75
C ASP A 50 4.00 6.55 3.30
N THR A 51 4.27 7.66 3.99
CA THR A 51 5.49 7.88 4.78
C THR A 51 5.75 6.81 5.83
N PHE A 52 4.76 6.18 6.49
CA PHE A 52 5.11 5.10 7.45
C PHE A 52 5.75 3.91 6.74
N ILE A 53 5.19 3.51 5.59
CA ILE A 53 5.74 2.41 4.79
C ILE A 53 7.06 2.84 4.15
N GLN A 54 7.16 4.07 3.63
CA GLN A 54 8.41 4.59 3.08
C GLN A 54 9.51 4.74 4.12
N ASP A 55 9.20 5.17 5.33
CA ASP A 55 10.17 5.35 6.41
C ASP A 55 10.64 4.00 6.94
N GLU A 56 9.76 3.00 7.02
CA GLU A 56 10.11 1.64 7.41
C GLU A 56 10.96 0.96 6.33
N VAL A 57 10.60 1.09 5.05
CA VAL A 57 11.41 0.61 3.92
C VAL A 57 12.77 1.32 3.88
N ARG A 58 12.79 2.66 4.05
CA ARG A 58 14.03 3.45 4.09
C ARG A 58 14.93 3.02 5.25
N LYS A 59 14.34 2.75 6.42
CA LYS A 59 15.06 2.27 7.60
C LYS A 59 15.71 0.91 7.33
N VAL A 60 14.96 -0.05 6.78
CA VAL A 60 15.50 -1.37 6.42
C VAL A 60 16.61 -1.27 5.37
N VAL A 61 16.47 -0.40 4.36
CA VAL A 61 17.52 -0.16 3.35
C VAL A 61 18.78 0.44 3.97
N ILE A 62 18.64 1.43 4.87
CA ILE A 62 19.79 2.02 5.56
C ILE A 62 20.47 0.99 6.47
N GLU A 63 19.71 0.22 7.24
CA GLU A 63 20.25 -0.80 8.14
C GLU A 63 21.00 -1.90 7.38
N THR A 64 20.47 -2.34 6.24
CA THR A 64 21.12 -3.34 5.38
C THR A 64 22.38 -2.80 4.71
N LEU A 65 22.38 -1.55 4.23
CA LEU A 65 23.58 -0.91 3.67
C LEU A 65 24.68 -0.72 4.71
N LEU A 66 24.33 -0.33 5.93
CA LEU A 66 25.26 -0.17 7.05
C LEU A 66 25.81 -1.53 7.53
N ALA A 67 24.97 -2.56 7.60
CA ALA A 67 25.39 -3.91 8.00
C ALA A 67 26.27 -4.59 6.93
N GLY A 68 26.12 -4.22 5.66
CA GLY A 68 26.83 -4.83 4.53
C GLY A 68 28.18 -4.21 4.15
N ASN A 69 28.69 -3.19 4.86
CA ASN A 69 29.91 -2.44 4.47
C ASN A 69 29.90 -1.89 3.02
N LEU A 70 28.73 -1.68 2.41
CA LEU A 70 28.61 -1.05 1.10
C LEU A 70 28.72 0.47 1.28
N THR A 71 29.92 0.99 1.10
CA THR A 71 30.15 2.44 1.08
C THR A 71 29.54 3.02 -0.20
N LEU A 72 28.64 3.99 -0.04
CA LEU A 72 27.94 4.72 -1.12
C LEU A 72 28.90 5.46 -2.09
N ASN A 73 30.20 5.42 -1.82
CA ASN A 73 31.26 6.03 -2.60
C ASN A 73 31.65 5.23 -3.85
N GLN A 74 31.12 4.02 -4.06
CA GLN A 74 31.33 3.25 -5.30
C GLN A 74 30.30 3.57 -6.40
N LEU A 75 29.32 4.45 -6.16
CA LEU A 75 28.35 4.91 -7.17
C LEU A 75 28.81 6.16 -7.94
N ALA A 76 30.01 6.65 -7.66
CA ALA A 76 30.59 7.82 -8.31
C ALA A 76 31.85 7.45 -9.10
N ASP A 77 31.73 6.57 -10.10
CA ASP A 77 32.63 6.62 -11.27
C ASP A 77 32.08 5.78 -12.44
N ASN A 78 30.88 6.13 -12.92
CA ASN A 78 30.56 5.90 -14.33
C ASN A 78 30.40 7.26 -14.98
N LYS A 79 31.57 7.87 -15.25
CA LYS A 79 31.70 8.91 -16.26
C LYS A 79 31.09 8.35 -17.54
N VAL A 80 29.91 8.84 -17.89
CA VAL A 80 29.26 8.57 -19.18
C VAL A 80 30.18 9.13 -20.26
N THR A 81 31.11 8.30 -20.70
CA THR A 81 31.75 8.46 -22.00
C THR A 81 30.72 7.94 -22.99
N HIS A 82 30.09 8.86 -23.73
CA HIS A 82 29.39 8.52 -24.94
C HIS A 82 30.36 7.83 -25.90
N SER A 83 30.35 6.50 -25.93
CA SER A 83 30.87 5.72 -27.05
C SER A 83 29.75 4.78 -27.47
N ASN A 84 29.12 5.16 -28.58
CA ASN A 84 28.22 4.32 -29.36
C ASN A 84 28.86 2.95 -29.58
N GLU A 85 28.19 1.88 -29.17
CA GLU A 85 28.16 0.61 -29.90
C GLU A 85 26.99 -0.22 -29.37
N ASP A 86 25.89 -0.17 -30.12
CA ASP A 86 24.74 -1.06 -30.01
C ASP A 86 25.16 -2.52 -30.19
N LYS A 87 25.38 -3.24 -29.09
CA LYS A 87 25.27 -4.69 -29.04
C LYS A 87 24.65 -5.10 -27.71
N GLN A 88 23.31 -5.03 -27.65
CA GLN A 88 22.58 -5.90 -26.73
C GLN A 88 23.01 -7.34 -27.04
N CYS A 89 23.64 -8.01 -26.06
CA CYS A 89 24.04 -9.41 -26.20
C CYS A 89 22.78 -10.23 -26.45
N SER A 90 22.81 -11.08 -27.47
CA SER A 90 21.68 -11.96 -27.84
C SER A 90 21.20 -12.83 -26.67
N GLU A 91 22.07 -13.11 -25.71
CA GLU A 91 21.74 -13.82 -24.46
C GLU A 91 20.70 -13.10 -23.61
N ASP A 92 20.69 -11.75 -23.58
CA ASP A 92 19.72 -11.00 -22.77
C ASP A 92 18.32 -11.05 -23.40
N ILE A 93 18.24 -11.16 -24.73
CA ILE A 93 16.98 -11.29 -25.48
C ILE A 93 16.39 -12.70 -25.31
N ASP A 94 17.23 -13.73 -25.35
CA ASP A 94 16.77 -15.12 -25.17
C ASP A 94 16.25 -15.37 -23.75
N LEU A 95 16.84 -14.72 -22.74
CA LEU A 95 16.35 -14.80 -21.37
C LEU A 95 14.96 -14.15 -21.22
N LEU A 96 14.72 -13.01 -21.88
CA LEU A 96 13.42 -12.33 -21.86
C LEU A 96 12.31 -13.14 -22.54
N ASN A 97 12.62 -13.83 -23.64
CA ASN A 97 11.67 -14.68 -24.35
C ASN A 97 11.30 -15.96 -23.60
N GLN A 98 12.04 -16.35 -22.56
CA GLN A 98 11.67 -17.47 -21.69
C GLN A 98 10.75 -17.07 -20.54
N LEU A 99 10.55 -15.77 -20.30
CA LEU A 99 9.77 -15.26 -19.17
C LEU A 99 8.33 -14.86 -19.53
N PHE A 100 7.97 -14.88 -20.82
CA PHE A 100 6.64 -14.56 -21.35
C PHE A 100 6.22 -15.59 -22.41
#